data_AF-A0A517PY49-F1
#
_entry.id   AF-A0A517PY49-F1
#
_cell.length_a   1.000
_cell.length_b   1.000
_cell.length_c   1.000
_cell.angle_alpha   90.00
_cell.angle_beta   90.00
_cell.angle_gamma   90.00
#
_symmetry.space_group_name_H-M   'P 1'
#
loop_
_entity.id
_entity.type
_entity.pdbx_description
1 polymer ?
#
loop_
_entity_poly.entity_id
_entity_poly.type
_entity_poly.pdbx_seq_one_letter_code
_entity_poly.pdbx_strand_id
1 'polypeptide(L)'
;MTRFSKILLVLVLVSSIAFMGFAAASAVGGPNWLQEKDKLTNYLFEYQPGENPTWTVKTRRGGEQISSSPVLAKVIVAAQKHQIQQQNEQLSEITKPIAPMEKAIKNWEQINQVDRQAMDTKAAELQQQIAALDTQITQLANEGIKISQQTLEINQEAAERRADVFRLQDQIDEIRNEKYLTQEQQKTLRDYIARIEGKVHRLQRQKTLLENAVKGSDNKELTQK
;
A
#
# COMPACT_ATOMS: atom_id res chain seq x y z
N MET A 1 -61.51 78.61 58.57
CA MET A 1 -60.18 78.76 57.97
C MET A 1 -60.24 79.71 56.79
N THR A 2 -59.56 80.85 56.87
CA THR A 2 -59.50 81.85 55.77
C THR A 2 -58.77 81.25 54.56
N ARG A 3 -59.13 81.66 53.33
CA ARG A 3 -58.60 81.09 52.07
C ARG A 3 -57.06 81.06 52.01
N PHE A 4 -56.40 82.01 52.68
CA PHE A 4 -54.94 82.03 52.87
C PHE A 4 -54.36 80.81 53.58
N SER A 5 -55.05 80.28 54.61
CA SER A 5 -54.58 79.12 55.38
C SER A 5 -54.59 77.83 54.56
N LYS A 6 -55.52 77.68 53.61
CA LYS A 6 -55.59 76.51 52.71
C LYS A 6 -54.47 76.54 51.67
N ILE A 7 -54.18 77.70 51.10
CA ILE A 7 -53.09 77.87 50.12
C ILE A 7 -51.73 77.63 50.79
N LEU A 8 -51.55 78.13 52.01
CA LEU A 8 -50.32 77.92 52.77
C LEU A 8 -50.09 76.45 53.12
N LEU A 9 -51.14 75.71 53.47
CA LEU A 9 -51.05 74.28 53.80
C LEU A 9 -50.67 73.43 52.58
N VAL A 10 -51.23 73.73 51.41
CA VAL A 10 -50.84 73.06 50.15
C VAL A 10 -49.39 73.35 49.80
N LEU A 11 -48.94 74.60 49.97
CA LEU A 11 -47.56 74.99 49.67
C LEU A 11 -46.56 74.31 50.63
N VAL A 12 -46.88 74.23 51.92
CA VAL A 12 -46.06 73.51 52.91
C VAL A 12 -46.01 72.02 52.61
N LEU A 13 -47.12 71.41 52.18
CA LEU A 13 -47.18 69.98 51.87
C LEU A 13 -46.37 69.64 50.61
N VAL A 14 -46.48 70.45 49.55
CA VAL A 14 -45.65 70.30 48.34
C VAL A 14 -44.17 70.53 48.65
N SER A 15 -43.85 71.53 49.46
CA SER A 15 -42.46 71.80 49.87
C SER A 15 -41.90 70.64 50.71
N SER A 16 -42.68 70.07 51.63
CA SER A 16 -42.27 68.92 52.43
C SER A 16 -42.04 67.66 51.58
N ILE A 17 -42.89 67.40 50.58
CA ILE A 17 -42.68 66.29 49.63
C ILE A 17 -41.42 66.52 48.78
N ALA A 18 -41.19 67.75 48.32
CA ALA A 18 -39.98 68.10 47.57
C ALA A 18 -38.73 67.92 48.43
N PHE A 19 -38.76 68.36 49.69
CA PHE A 19 -37.68 68.16 50.65
C PHE A 19 -37.47 66.67 51.01
N MET A 20 -38.54 65.87 51.08
CA MET A 20 -38.43 64.42 51.32
C MET A 20 -37.84 63.68 50.11
N GLY A 21 -38.20 64.08 48.89
CA GLY A 21 -37.58 63.57 47.66
C GLY A 21 -36.09 63.93 47.57
N PHE A 22 -35.72 65.16 47.95
CA PHE A 22 -34.33 65.58 48.02
C PHE A 22 -33.56 64.88 49.15
N ALA A 23 -34.19 64.68 50.30
CA ALA A 23 -33.60 63.97 51.43
C ALA A 23 -33.33 62.49 51.07
N ALA A 24 -34.26 61.82 50.40
CA ALA A 24 -34.06 60.45 49.92
C ALA A 24 -32.90 60.35 48.90
N ALA A 25 -32.80 61.31 47.97
CA ALA A 25 -31.67 61.39 47.04
C ALA A 25 -30.33 61.71 47.74
N SER A 26 -30.35 62.47 48.84
CA SER A 26 -29.15 62.80 49.63
C SER A 26 -28.72 61.69 50.59
N ALA A 27 -29.68 60.87 51.08
CA ALA A 27 -29.42 59.74 51.97
C ALA A 27 -28.82 58.55 51.22
N VAL A 28 -29.18 58.39 49.94
CA VAL A 28 -28.44 57.57 48.96
C VAL A 28 -27.43 58.45 48.24
N GLY A 29 -26.62 59.19 49.00
CA GLY A 29 -25.51 59.94 48.46
C GLY A 29 -24.72 59.05 47.50
N GLY A 30 -24.46 59.55 46.30
CA GLY A 30 -23.96 58.75 45.18
C GLY A 30 -22.74 57.89 45.51
N PRO A 31 -22.36 56.95 44.62
CA PRO A 31 -21.28 56.00 44.85
C PRO A 31 -20.05 56.68 45.45
N ASN A 32 -19.42 56.05 46.44
CA ASN A 32 -18.16 56.56 46.96
C ASN A 32 -17.07 56.43 45.89
N TRP A 33 -16.92 57.48 45.08
CA TRP A 33 -16.00 57.52 43.94
C TRP A 33 -14.54 57.35 44.35
N LEU A 34 -14.17 57.68 45.60
CA LEU A 34 -12.83 57.42 46.11
C LEU A 34 -12.59 55.92 46.28
N GLN A 35 -13.55 55.17 46.82
CA GLN A 35 -13.45 53.71 46.90
C GLN A 35 -13.49 53.05 45.52
N GLU A 36 -14.28 53.59 44.60
CA GLU A 36 -14.39 53.04 43.24
C GLU A 36 -13.11 53.27 42.41
N LYS A 37 -12.42 54.38 42.67
CA LYS A 37 -11.07 54.65 42.15
C LYS A 37 -10.08 53.57 42.59
N ASP A 38 -10.12 53.20 43.87
CA ASP A 38 -9.17 52.24 44.46
C ASP A 38 -9.36 50.81 43.95
N LYS A 39 -10.57 50.45 43.51
CA LYS A 39 -10.85 49.16 42.86
C LYS A 39 -10.23 49.05 41.46
N LEU A 40 -10.02 50.18 40.77
CA LEU A 40 -9.48 50.23 39.41
C LEU A 40 -7.95 50.23 39.41
N THR A 41 -7.37 49.13 39.90
CA THR A 41 -5.92 48.95 40.10
C THR A 41 -5.09 49.01 38.82
N ASN A 42 -5.70 48.80 37.66
CA ASN A 42 -5.03 48.89 36.35
C ASN A 42 -4.95 50.32 35.78
N TYR A 43 -5.52 51.29 36.50
CA TYR A 43 -5.60 52.69 36.07
C TYR A 43 -4.92 53.60 37.11
N LEU A 44 -4.34 54.70 36.63
CA LEU A 44 -3.72 55.73 37.46
C LEU A 44 -4.54 57.01 37.35
N PHE A 45 -4.98 57.53 38.50
CA PHE A 45 -5.78 58.76 38.58
C PHE A 45 -4.94 59.88 39.21
N GLU A 46 -4.61 60.89 38.41
CA GLU A 46 -3.82 62.06 38.83
C GLU A 46 -4.72 63.29 38.99
N TYR A 47 -4.48 64.06 40.06
CA TYR A 47 -5.17 65.31 40.34
C TYR A 47 -4.21 66.48 40.13
N GLN A 48 -4.59 67.44 39.28
CA GLN A 48 -3.82 68.66 39.05
C GLN A 48 -4.51 69.85 39.73
N PRO A 49 -3.95 70.40 40.82
CA PRO A 49 -4.47 71.60 41.47
C PRO A 49 -4.04 72.86 40.70
N GLY A 50 -4.96 73.81 40.49
CA GLY A 50 -4.74 75.06 39.75
C GLY A 50 -6.01 75.89 39.57
N GLU A 51 -5.97 76.93 38.73
CA GLU A 51 -7.11 77.83 38.44
C GLU A 51 -8.32 77.07 37.85
N ASN A 52 -8.07 75.92 37.21
CA ASN A 52 -9.07 74.92 36.80
C ASN A 52 -8.64 73.52 37.28
N PRO A 53 -9.13 73.02 38.43
CA PRO A 53 -8.74 71.71 38.94
C PRO A 53 -9.23 70.61 38.01
N THR A 54 -8.35 69.70 37.60
CA THR A 54 -8.67 68.59 36.69
C THR A 54 -8.17 67.25 37.21
N TRP A 55 -9.02 66.22 37.04
CA TRP A 55 -8.67 64.83 37.22
C TRP A 55 -8.34 64.21 35.86
N THR A 56 -7.27 63.45 35.79
CA THR A 56 -6.89 62.68 34.60
C THR A 56 -6.80 61.20 34.93
N VAL A 57 -7.18 60.33 34.00
CA VAL A 57 -6.94 58.89 34.12
C VAL A 57 -6.06 58.39 32.99
N LYS A 58 -5.05 57.64 33.39
CA LYS A 58 -4.09 56.97 32.51
C LYS A 58 -4.12 55.47 32.74
N THR A 59 -3.77 54.68 31.73
CA THR A 59 -3.49 53.26 31.93
C THR A 59 -2.20 53.10 32.76
N ARG A 60 -2.22 52.24 33.78
CA ARG A 60 -1.01 51.98 34.62
C ARG A 60 0.12 51.34 33.79
N ARG A 61 -0.25 50.53 32.79
CA ARG A 61 0.67 49.91 31.84
C ARG A 61 0.52 50.65 30.50
N GLY A 62 1.50 51.48 30.17
CA GLY A 62 1.55 52.23 28.90
C GLY A 62 1.39 53.75 29.01
N GLY A 63 0.80 54.26 30.10
CA GLY A 63 0.72 55.70 30.36
C GLY A 63 -0.21 56.48 29.43
N GLU A 64 -1.04 55.77 28.66
CA GLU A 64 -1.99 56.37 27.73
C GLU A 64 -3.11 57.09 28.49
N GLN A 65 -3.36 58.35 28.13
CA GLN A 65 -4.41 59.15 28.74
C GLN A 65 -5.77 58.81 28.12
N ILE A 66 -6.67 58.28 28.94
CA ILE A 66 -8.00 57.84 28.50
C ILE A 66 -8.99 59.00 28.57
N SER A 67 -8.94 59.82 29.63
CA SER A 67 -9.84 60.96 29.80
C SER A 67 -9.33 61.99 30.81
N SER A 68 -9.83 63.23 30.68
CA SER A 68 -9.61 64.33 31.62
C SER A 68 -10.93 65.06 31.91
N SER A 69 -11.20 65.37 33.17
CA SER A 69 -12.36 66.15 33.59
C SER A 69 -12.18 66.78 34.98
N PRO A 70 -12.81 67.93 35.26
CA PRO A 70 -12.88 68.47 36.63
C PRO A 70 -13.59 67.55 37.65
N VAL A 71 -14.39 66.58 37.17
CA VAL A 71 -15.18 65.68 38.02
C VAL A 71 -14.57 64.28 38.05
N LEU A 72 -14.14 63.83 39.24
CA LEU A 72 -13.56 62.50 39.47
C LEU A 72 -14.47 61.37 38.96
N ALA A 73 -15.77 61.46 39.20
CA ALA A 73 -16.75 60.46 38.76
C ALA A 73 -16.73 60.24 37.23
N LYS A 74 -16.60 61.31 36.43
CA LYS A 74 -16.57 61.23 34.97
C LYS A 74 -15.34 60.48 34.46
N VAL A 75 -14.21 60.69 35.14
CA VAL A 75 -12.93 60.06 34.83
C VAL A 75 -12.94 58.56 35.22
N ILE A 76 -13.54 58.21 36.36
CA ILE A 76 -13.74 56.80 36.78
C ILE A 76 -14.64 56.06 35.80
N VAL A 77 -15.78 56.66 35.42
CA VAL A 77 -16.71 56.05 34.45
C VAL A 77 -16.04 55.85 33.09
N ALA A 78 -15.18 56.78 32.66
CA ALA A 78 -14.40 56.62 31.43
C ALA A 78 -13.43 55.43 31.50
N ALA A 79 -12.74 55.25 32.64
CA ALA A 79 -11.84 54.12 32.86
C ALA A 79 -12.59 52.77 32.91
N GLN A 80 -13.75 52.72 33.57
CA GLN A 80 -14.62 51.53 33.59
C GLN A 80 -15.11 51.18 32.18
N LYS A 81 -15.56 52.18 31.41
CA LYS A 81 -16.00 52.00 30.03
C LYS A 81 -14.87 51.44 29.15
N HIS A 82 -13.67 51.99 29.30
CA HIS A 82 -12.48 51.49 28.59
C HIS A 82 -12.16 50.04 28.96
N GLN A 83 -12.21 49.68 30.25
CA GLN A 83 -12.00 48.29 30.69
C GLN A 83 -13.04 47.33 30.11
N ILE A 84 -14.32 47.71 30.15
CA ILE A 84 -15.41 46.91 29.60
C ILE A 84 -15.25 46.74 28.09
N GLN A 85 -14.85 47.81 27.38
CA GLN A 85 -14.59 47.74 25.95
C GLN A 85 -13.45 46.77 25.64
N GLN A 86 -12.32 46.87 26.33
CA GLN A 86 -11.18 45.97 26.13
C GLN A 86 -11.54 44.51 26.43
N GLN A 87 -12.30 44.25 27.50
CA GLN A 87 -12.79 42.91 27.83
C GLN A 87 -13.75 42.37 26.76
N ASN A 88 -14.64 43.21 26.23
CA ASN A 88 -15.56 42.83 25.15
C ASN A 88 -14.82 42.55 23.83
N GLU A 89 -13.78 43.31 23.52
CA GLU A 89 -12.91 43.08 22.36
C GLU A 89 -12.20 41.73 22.49
N GLN A 90 -11.56 41.46 23.64
CA GLN A 90 -10.93 40.16 23.91
C GLN A 90 -11.94 39.00 23.87
N LEU A 91 -13.12 39.18 24.45
CA LEU A 91 -14.18 38.18 24.40
C LEU A 91 -14.64 37.93 22.97
N SER A 92 -14.76 38.98 22.16
CA SER A 92 -15.09 38.85 20.74
C SER A 92 -14.01 38.12 19.96
N GLU A 93 -12.73 38.45 20.17
CA GLU A 93 -11.59 37.80 19.54
C GLU A 93 -11.52 36.30 19.85
N ILE A 94 -11.83 35.91 21.10
CA ILE A 94 -11.84 34.50 21.51
C ILE A 94 -13.10 33.77 21.05
N THR A 95 -14.27 34.43 21.07
CA THR A 95 -15.55 33.78 20.80
C THR A 95 -15.80 33.61 19.30
N LYS A 96 -15.39 34.59 18.48
CA LYS A 96 -15.56 34.58 17.02
C LYS A 96 -15.00 33.32 16.33
N PRO A 97 -13.83 32.76 16.70
CA PRO A 97 -13.30 31.55 16.08
C PRO A 97 -13.92 30.24 16.60
N ILE A 98 -14.64 30.22 17.73
CA ILE A 98 -15.16 28.96 18.31
C ILE A 98 -16.11 28.25 17.34
N ALA A 99 -17.16 28.93 16.88
CA ALA A 99 -18.15 28.34 15.97
C ALA A 99 -17.54 27.80 14.65
N PRO A 100 -16.65 28.52 13.92
CA PRO A 100 -16.02 27.96 12.74
C PRO A 100 -15.05 26.81 13.07
N MET A 101 -14.37 26.83 14.23
CA MET A 101 -13.52 25.72 14.67
C MET A 101 -14.33 24.46 14.98
N GLU A 102 -15.46 24.57 15.69
CA GLU A 102 -16.37 23.43 15.95
C GLU A 102 -16.88 22.82 14.63
N LYS A 103 -17.24 23.67 13.66
CA LYS A 103 -17.63 23.20 12.33
C LYS A 103 -16.46 22.49 11.62
N ALA A 104 -15.26 23.03 11.71
CA ALA A 104 -14.08 22.42 11.12
C ALA A 104 -13.77 21.06 11.74
N ILE A 105 -13.82 20.94 13.07
CA ILE A 105 -13.63 19.68 13.80
C ILE A 105 -14.63 18.63 13.31
N LYS A 106 -15.91 18.97 13.27
CA LYS A 106 -16.96 18.05 12.80
C LYS A 106 -16.73 17.59 11.35
N ASN A 107 -16.30 18.51 10.48
CA ASN A 107 -15.98 18.16 9.09
C ASN A 107 -14.77 17.21 9.03
N TRP A 108 -13.72 17.47 9.81
CA TRP A 108 -12.53 16.62 9.86
C TRP A 108 -12.82 15.23 10.43
N GLU A 109 -13.69 15.13 11.44
CA GLU A 109 -14.14 13.84 11.97
C GLU A 109 -14.84 13.01 10.90
N GLN A 110 -15.73 13.63 10.13
CA GLN A 110 -16.43 12.97 9.03
C GLN A 110 -15.47 12.51 7.92
N ILE A 111 -14.54 13.38 7.51
CA ILE A 111 -13.54 13.05 6.49
C ILE A 111 -12.66 11.89 6.98
N ASN A 112 -12.13 11.98 8.20
CA ASN A 112 -11.30 10.93 8.78
C ASN A 112 -12.02 9.58 8.87
N GLN A 113 -13.31 9.58 9.16
CA GLN A 113 -14.10 8.35 9.21
C GLN A 113 -14.17 7.69 7.82
N VAL A 114 -14.49 8.48 6.79
CA VAL A 114 -14.58 7.99 5.41
C VAL A 114 -13.20 7.52 4.91
N ASP A 115 -12.16 8.30 5.16
CA ASP A 115 -10.80 7.97 4.74
C ASP A 115 -10.30 6.69 5.40
N ARG A 116 -10.55 6.50 6.70
CA ARG A 116 -10.20 5.24 7.38
C ARG A 116 -10.89 4.03 6.76
N GLN A 117 -12.19 4.13 6.48
CA GLN A 117 -12.94 3.05 5.85
C GLN A 117 -12.42 2.73 4.44
N ALA A 118 -12.08 3.76 3.66
CA ALA A 118 -11.49 3.59 2.34
C ALA A 118 -10.11 2.91 2.42
N MET A 119 -9.28 3.31 3.39
CA MET A 119 -7.96 2.70 3.63
C MET A 119 -8.08 1.25 4.09
N ASP A 120 -9.01 0.94 4.99
CA ASP A 120 -9.26 -0.44 5.45
C ASP A 120 -9.72 -1.33 4.29
N THR A 121 -10.61 -0.81 3.44
CA THR A 121 -11.07 -1.51 2.23
C THR A 121 -9.91 -1.77 1.27
N LYS A 122 -9.04 -0.76 1.06
CA LYS A 122 -7.90 -0.91 0.16
C LYS A 122 -6.86 -1.88 0.71
N ALA A 123 -6.62 -1.86 2.03
CA ALA A 123 -5.73 -2.79 2.69
C ALA A 123 -6.22 -4.23 2.54
N ALA A 124 -7.53 -4.47 2.73
CA ALA A 124 -8.13 -5.79 2.54
C ALA A 124 -8.01 -6.27 1.08
N GLU A 125 -8.26 -5.39 0.11
CA GLU A 125 -8.11 -5.70 -1.32
C GLU A 125 -6.66 -6.10 -1.66
N LEU A 126 -5.68 -5.31 -1.19
CA LEU A 126 -4.26 -5.59 -1.40
C LEU A 126 -3.84 -6.91 -0.74
N GLN A 127 -4.34 -7.20 0.47
CA GLN A 127 -4.05 -8.47 1.14
C GLN A 127 -4.59 -9.67 0.35
N GLN A 128 -5.79 -9.55 -0.24
CA GLN A 128 -6.35 -10.59 -1.12
C GLN A 128 -5.52 -10.75 -2.40
N GLN A 129 -5.07 -9.65 -3.01
CA GLN A 129 -4.21 -9.70 -4.20
C GLN A 129 -2.87 -10.37 -3.91
N ILE A 130 -2.24 -10.07 -2.76
CA ILE A 130 -1.00 -10.72 -2.33
C ILE A 130 -1.21 -12.23 -2.17
N ALA A 131 -2.27 -12.66 -1.48
CA ALA A 131 -2.56 -14.08 -1.30
C ALA A 131 -2.82 -14.81 -2.64
N ALA A 132 -3.50 -14.15 -3.59
CA ALA A 132 -3.71 -14.67 -4.92
C ALA A 132 -2.39 -14.81 -5.71
N LEU A 133 -1.50 -13.81 -5.61
CA LEU A 133 -0.18 -13.84 -6.23
C LEU A 133 0.69 -14.95 -5.63
N ASP A 134 0.72 -15.11 -4.31
CA ASP A 134 1.46 -16.19 -3.64
C ASP A 134 1.01 -17.58 -4.13
N THR A 135 -0.30 -17.73 -4.34
CA THR A 135 -0.87 -18.96 -4.91
C THR A 135 -0.38 -19.20 -6.33
N GLN A 136 -0.40 -18.17 -7.19
CA GLN A 136 0.10 -18.26 -8.57
C GLN A 136 1.60 -18.56 -8.62
N ILE A 137 2.40 -17.92 -7.77
CA ILE A 137 3.85 -18.16 -7.65
C ILE A 137 4.10 -19.62 -7.28
N THR A 138 3.37 -20.15 -6.30
CA THR A 138 3.49 -21.55 -5.87
C THR A 138 3.11 -22.52 -6.97
N GLN A 139 2.03 -22.25 -7.72
CA GLN A 139 1.62 -23.06 -8.86
C GLN A 139 2.69 -23.08 -9.95
N LEU A 140 3.19 -21.91 -10.36
CA LEU A 140 4.23 -21.80 -11.38
C LEU A 140 5.54 -22.46 -10.95
N ALA A 141 5.92 -22.36 -9.67
CA ALA A 141 7.09 -23.05 -9.14
C ALA A 141 6.94 -24.58 -9.26
N ASN A 142 5.78 -25.13 -8.90
CA ASN A 142 5.50 -26.56 -9.01
C ASN A 142 5.47 -27.03 -10.48
N GLU A 143 4.90 -26.23 -11.38
CA GLU A 143 4.95 -26.50 -12.82
C GLU A 143 6.38 -26.50 -13.35
N GLY A 144 7.21 -25.54 -12.94
CA GLY A 144 8.63 -25.48 -13.28
C GLY A 144 9.40 -26.71 -12.81
N ILE A 145 9.16 -27.19 -11.58
CA ILE A 145 9.75 -28.43 -11.07
C ILE A 145 9.32 -29.63 -11.92
N LYS A 146 8.03 -29.73 -12.25
CA LYS A 146 7.50 -30.83 -13.08
C LYS A 146 8.13 -30.85 -14.47
N ILE A 147 8.22 -29.70 -15.13
CA ILE A 147 8.83 -29.57 -16.45
C ILE A 147 10.32 -29.94 -16.40
N SER A 148 11.03 -29.50 -15.35
CA SER A 148 12.44 -29.87 -15.15
C SER A 148 12.61 -31.38 -15.00
N GLN A 149 11.75 -32.04 -14.23
CA GLN A 149 11.79 -33.49 -14.04
C GLN A 149 11.50 -34.23 -15.36
N GLN A 150 10.46 -33.81 -16.10
CA GLN A 150 10.15 -34.37 -17.41
C GLN A 150 11.30 -34.20 -18.42
N THR A 151 11.99 -33.06 -18.37
CA THR A 151 13.15 -32.79 -19.22
C THR A 151 14.31 -33.73 -18.90
N LEU A 152 14.55 -34.01 -17.62
CA LEU A 152 15.57 -34.97 -17.19
C LEU A 152 15.25 -36.38 -17.70
N GLU A 153 14.00 -36.82 -17.55
CA GLU A 153 13.53 -38.12 -18.02
C GLU A 153 13.68 -38.28 -19.53
N ILE A 154 13.26 -37.27 -20.31
CA ILE A 154 13.43 -37.27 -21.77
C ILE A 154 14.90 -37.33 -22.16
N ASN A 155 15.77 -36.58 -21.47
CA ASN A 155 17.20 -36.60 -21.76
C ASN A 155 17.84 -37.96 -21.45
N GLN A 156 17.40 -38.61 -20.37
CA GLN A 156 17.86 -39.95 -20.02
C GLN A 156 17.40 -40.97 -21.07
N GLU A 157 16.12 -40.95 -21.43
CA GLU A 157 15.58 -41.82 -22.49
C GLU A 157 16.31 -41.59 -23.83
N ALA A 158 16.59 -40.34 -24.19
CA ALA A 158 17.35 -40.02 -25.39
C ALA A 158 18.79 -40.56 -25.34
N ALA A 159 19.43 -40.56 -24.17
CA ALA A 159 20.75 -41.14 -23.98
C ALA A 159 20.73 -42.67 -24.13
N GLU A 160 19.74 -43.34 -23.52
CA GLU A 160 19.53 -44.78 -23.64
C GLU A 160 19.27 -45.19 -25.09
N ARG A 161 18.38 -44.47 -25.79
CA ARG A 161 18.12 -44.69 -27.22
C ARG A 161 19.36 -44.50 -28.09
N ARG A 162 20.22 -43.52 -27.79
CA ARG A 162 21.50 -43.34 -28.51
C ARG A 162 22.42 -44.55 -28.29
N ALA A 163 22.53 -45.03 -27.05
CA ALA A 163 23.33 -46.22 -26.75
C ALA A 163 22.81 -47.46 -27.50
N ASP A 164 21.48 -47.64 -27.56
CA ASP A 164 20.87 -48.73 -28.32
C ASP A 164 21.13 -48.62 -29.82
N VAL A 165 21.09 -47.41 -30.39
CA VAL A 165 21.43 -47.20 -31.81
C VAL A 165 22.86 -47.64 -32.10
N PHE A 166 23.83 -47.26 -31.25
CA PHE A 166 25.22 -47.71 -31.42
C PHE A 166 25.34 -49.23 -31.33
N ARG A 167 24.71 -49.84 -30.31
CA ARG A 167 24.71 -51.30 -30.14
C ARG A 167 24.11 -52.02 -31.36
N LEU A 168 22.99 -51.54 -31.88
CA LEU A 168 22.34 -52.11 -33.07
C LEU A 168 23.19 -51.93 -34.32
N GLN A 169 23.91 -50.81 -34.44
CA GLN A 169 24.81 -50.56 -35.55
C GLN A 169 25.99 -51.54 -35.54
N ASP A 170 26.60 -51.77 -34.37
CA ASP A 170 27.65 -52.78 -34.20
C ASP A 170 27.15 -54.20 -34.57
N GLN A 171 25.95 -54.57 -34.10
CA GLN A 171 25.32 -55.85 -34.45
C GLN A 171 25.07 -55.99 -35.96
N ILE A 172 24.66 -54.91 -36.65
CA ILE A 172 24.46 -54.92 -38.10
C ILE A 172 25.79 -55.14 -38.82
N ASP A 173 26.87 -54.51 -38.36
CA ASP A 173 28.19 -54.64 -38.99
C ASP A 173 28.78 -56.04 -38.75
N GLU A 174 28.55 -56.65 -37.58
CA GLU A 174 28.88 -58.05 -37.31
C GLU A 174 28.13 -59.01 -38.27
N ILE A 175 26.80 -58.85 -38.39
CA ILE A 175 25.97 -59.66 -39.31
C ILE A 175 26.44 -59.50 -40.77
N ARG A 176 26.83 -58.30 -41.19
CA ARG A 176 27.37 -58.05 -42.54
C ARG A 176 28.68 -58.81 -42.77
N ASN A 177 29.57 -58.82 -41.79
CA ASN A 177 30.82 -59.56 -41.85
C ASN A 177 30.59 -61.08 -41.89
N GLU A 178 29.70 -61.60 -41.04
CA GLU A 178 29.32 -63.03 -41.04
C GLU A 178 28.70 -63.45 -42.37
N LYS A 179 27.83 -62.61 -42.94
CA LYS A 179 27.24 -62.84 -44.25
C LYS A 179 28.32 -62.94 -45.34
N TYR A 180 29.31 -62.05 -45.34
CA TYR A 180 30.43 -62.09 -46.28
C TYR A 180 31.24 -63.39 -46.13
N LEU A 181 31.59 -63.77 -44.89
CA LEU A 181 32.30 -65.01 -44.61
C LEU A 181 31.53 -66.24 -45.11
N THR A 182 30.22 -66.28 -44.85
CA THR A 182 29.33 -67.37 -45.27
C THR A 182 29.27 -67.46 -46.81
N GLN A 183 29.25 -66.33 -47.51
CA GLN A 183 29.28 -66.30 -48.98
C GLN A 183 30.59 -66.86 -49.54
N GLU A 184 31.75 -66.51 -48.95
CA GLU A 184 33.05 -67.06 -49.35
C GLU A 184 33.15 -68.57 -49.07
N GLN A 185 32.63 -69.03 -47.92
CA GLN A 185 32.54 -70.46 -47.62
C GLN A 185 31.64 -71.18 -48.63
N GLN A 186 30.49 -70.62 -48.98
CA GLN A 186 29.59 -71.21 -49.98
C GLN A 186 30.28 -71.33 -51.34
N LYS A 187 31.02 -70.31 -51.77
CA LYS A 187 31.79 -70.33 -53.02
C LYS A 187 32.85 -71.44 -52.99
N THR A 188 33.61 -71.53 -51.91
CA THR A 188 34.64 -72.56 -51.71
C THR A 188 34.03 -73.97 -51.76
N LEU A 189 32.89 -74.19 -51.10
CA LEU A 189 32.18 -75.47 -51.14
C LEU A 189 31.68 -75.82 -52.54
N ARG A 190 31.17 -74.84 -53.31
CA ARG A 190 30.78 -75.05 -54.71
C ARG A 190 31.98 -75.46 -55.58
N ASP A 191 33.13 -74.84 -55.38
CA ASP A 191 34.37 -75.21 -56.09
C ASP A 191 34.81 -76.64 -55.73
N TYR A 192 34.68 -77.05 -54.47
CA TYR A 192 34.95 -78.43 -54.05
C TYR A 192 33.97 -79.43 -54.69
N ILE A 193 32.66 -79.12 -54.73
CA ILE A 193 31.66 -79.95 -55.40
C ILE A 193 32.02 -80.14 -56.87
N ALA A 194 32.29 -79.05 -57.60
CA ALA A 194 32.67 -79.12 -59.02
C ALA A 194 33.94 -79.96 -59.26
N ARG A 195 34.95 -79.83 -58.37
CA ARG A 195 36.17 -80.67 -58.44
C ARG A 195 35.88 -82.15 -58.20
N ILE A 196 35.00 -82.47 -57.25
CA ILE A 196 34.61 -83.86 -56.94
C ILE A 196 33.80 -84.44 -58.11
N GLU A 197 32.81 -83.73 -58.62
CA GLU A 197 32.04 -84.13 -59.81
C GLU A 197 32.94 -84.40 -61.00
N GLY A 198 33.92 -83.52 -61.25
CA GLY A 198 34.94 -83.74 -62.29
C GLY A 198 35.78 -84.99 -62.06
N LYS A 199 36.14 -85.33 -60.81
CA LYS A 199 36.81 -86.59 -60.47
C LYS A 199 35.90 -87.79 -60.70
N VAL A 200 34.63 -87.73 -60.28
CA VAL A 200 33.64 -88.80 -60.49
C VAL A 200 33.44 -89.08 -61.97
N HIS A 201 33.27 -88.04 -62.81
CA HIS A 201 33.16 -88.22 -64.26
C HIS A 201 34.42 -88.83 -64.89
N ARG A 202 35.61 -88.46 -64.43
CA ARG A 202 36.86 -89.10 -64.89
C ARG A 202 36.91 -90.58 -64.50
N LEU A 203 36.56 -90.91 -63.26
CA LEU A 203 36.51 -92.30 -62.78
C LEU A 203 35.45 -93.12 -63.52
N GLN A 204 34.28 -92.54 -63.81
CA GLN A 204 33.26 -93.20 -64.64
C GLN A 204 33.75 -93.46 -66.06
N ARG A 205 34.43 -92.49 -66.69
CA ARG A 205 35.06 -92.72 -68.01
C ARG A 205 36.14 -93.80 -67.96
N GLN A 206 36.96 -93.82 -66.92
CA GLN A 206 37.95 -94.89 -66.74
C GLN A 206 37.26 -96.25 -66.55
N LYS A 207 36.19 -96.32 -65.76
CA LYS A 207 35.40 -97.53 -65.58
C LYS A 207 34.82 -98.02 -66.91
N THR A 208 34.18 -97.16 -67.71
CA THR A 208 33.61 -97.58 -69.00
C THR A 208 34.69 -98.00 -70.00
N LEU A 209 35.85 -97.33 -70.02
CA LEU A 209 37.00 -97.75 -70.82
C LEU A 209 37.53 -99.12 -70.39
N LEU A 210 37.66 -99.37 -69.10
CA LEU A 210 38.07 -100.66 -68.54
C LEU A 210 37.04 -101.75 -68.86
N GLU A 211 35.75 -101.48 -68.70
CA GLU A 211 34.68 -102.42 -69.07
C GLU A 211 34.71 -102.76 -70.57
N ASN A 212 34.96 -101.77 -71.44
CA ASN A 212 35.13 -102.00 -72.87
C ASN A 212 36.42 -102.78 -73.20
N ALA A 213 37.50 -102.54 -72.47
CA ALA A 213 38.75 -103.27 -72.63
C ALA A 213 38.60 -104.75 -72.22
N VAL A 214 37.89 -105.03 -71.12
CA VAL A 214 37.58 -106.39 -70.66
C VAL A 214 36.64 -107.10 -71.64
N LYS A 215 35.56 -106.46 -72.09
CA LYS A 215 34.69 -107.03 -73.14
C LYS A 215 35.40 -107.23 -74.48
N GLY A 216 36.37 -106.37 -74.79
CA GLY A 216 37.24 -106.47 -75.96
C GLY A 216 38.28 -107.58 -75.85
N SER A 217 38.72 -107.95 -74.63
CA SER A 217 39.55 -109.14 -74.42
C SER A 217 38.75 -110.43 -74.53
N ASP A 218 37.51 -110.46 -74.02
CA ASP A 218 36.61 -111.62 -74.16
C ASP A 218 36.27 -111.92 -75.63
N ASN A 219 36.12 -110.88 -76.48
CA ASN A 219 35.88 -111.06 -77.92
C ASN A 219 37.14 -111.43 -78.73
N LYS A 220 38.35 -111.18 -78.21
CA LYS A 220 39.60 -111.58 -78.87
C LYS A 220 39.96 -113.04 -78.61
N GLU A 221 39.49 -113.64 -77.52
CA GLU A 221 39.64 -115.08 -77.29
C GLU A 221 38.72 -115.94 -78.17
N LEU A 222 37.62 -115.38 -78.70
CA LEU A 222 36.68 -116.09 -79.60
C LEU A 222 37.00 -115.96 -81.10
N THR A 223 37.97 -115.13 -81.49
CA THR A 223 38.38 -114.94 -82.90
C THR A 223 39.76 -115.50 -83.24
N GLN A 224 40.41 -116.17 -82.28
CA GLN A 224 41.60 -117.00 -82.53
C GLN A 224 41.28 -118.47 -82.25
N LYS A 225 40.52 -119.11 -83.15
CA LYS A 225 40.55 -120.56 -83.39
C LYS A 225 39.92 -120.89 -84.73
#